data_AF-A0A3M2BH04-F1
#
_entry.id   AF-A0A3M2BH04-F1
#
_cell.length_a   1.000
_cell.length_b   1.000
_cell.length_c   1.000
_cell.angle_alpha   90.00
_cell.angle_beta   90.00
_cell.angle_gamma   90.00
#
_symmetry.space_group_name_H-M   'P 1'
#
loop_
_entity.id
_entity.type
_entity.pdbx_description
1 polymer ?
#
loop_
_entity_poly.entity_id
_entity_poly.type
_entity_poly.pdbx_seq_one_letter_code
_entity_poly.pdbx_strand_id
1 'polypeptide(L)'
;MLNWDDTPAEKKPQPTTMDALKEGPATRFVPNPEGHSSHTLNVDPMAADHTSSTTSVGEAGATGLEDIEMGGARIRVDDKKIINCRADLNQLVPFKYDWAWQKYLDGCANHWMPNEVNMAADLATWKDPNGLSEDERIIIKRALGFFSTADSLVANNLVLAVYRHITNPECRQYLLRQAFEEALHTHSYQYIIESLGMDEAEVFNMYKEIPAVHDKAAWSLPYTQSLGDPNFHTGTPEDDQRLVRDLIAFYVIFEGIFFYVGFVQLLSFGRRNKMTGTSEQIQYILRDESMHMNFGIDVINQIKLENPHVWTDAFKAEAIDMIKQAVELEYRYAVDTMPRGVLGLNAAMFKDYLHYIANRRCVQIGLPEQFPGATNPFPWMSEMVDLKKEKNFFETRVT
;
A
#
# COMPACT_ATOMS: atom_id res chain seq x y z
N MET A 1 -2.68 -15.06 -8.48
CA MET A 1 -2.32 -13.66 -8.76
C MET A 1 -3.24 -13.17 -9.85
N LEU A 2 -4.11 -12.21 -9.55
CA LEU A 2 -4.91 -11.54 -10.58
C LEU A 2 -3.97 -10.63 -11.36
N ASN A 3 -3.96 -10.78 -12.68
CA ASN A 3 -3.23 -9.89 -13.57
C ASN A 3 -3.90 -8.51 -13.56
N TRP A 4 -3.15 -7.43 -13.87
CA TRP A 4 -3.78 -6.30 -14.56
C TRP A 4 -4.49 -6.90 -15.80
N ASP A 5 -5.53 -6.37 -16.40
CA ASP A 5 -6.35 -7.07 -17.43
C ASP A 5 -7.09 -8.39 -17.10
N ASP A 6 -6.88 -9.09 -15.97
CA ASP A 6 -7.68 -10.29 -15.69
C ASP A 6 -9.13 -9.92 -15.31
N THR A 7 -10.07 -10.28 -16.19
CA THR A 7 -11.47 -10.48 -15.82
C THR A 7 -11.65 -11.91 -15.28
N PRO A 8 -12.46 -12.13 -14.23
CA PRO A 8 -12.56 -13.45 -13.62
C PRO A 8 -13.28 -14.45 -14.54
N ALA A 9 -12.53 -15.36 -15.17
CA ALA A 9 -13.07 -16.50 -15.91
C ALA A 9 -13.04 -17.78 -15.05
N GLU A 10 -14.06 -18.62 -15.26
CA GLU A 10 -14.47 -19.76 -14.44
C GLU A 10 -13.40 -20.85 -14.21
N LYS A 11 -13.39 -21.38 -12.98
CA LYS A 11 -12.52 -22.49 -12.53
C LYS A 11 -12.63 -23.72 -13.43
N LYS A 12 -11.48 -24.21 -13.92
CA LYS A 12 -11.29 -25.61 -14.32
C LYS A 12 -10.30 -26.30 -13.38
N PRO A 13 -10.52 -27.58 -13.02
CA PRO A 13 -9.71 -28.26 -12.00
C PRO A 13 -8.38 -28.77 -12.59
N GLN A 14 -7.30 -28.65 -11.82
CA GLN A 14 -6.02 -29.30 -12.11
C GLN A 14 -5.90 -30.66 -11.38
N PRO A 15 -5.21 -31.65 -11.97
CA PRO A 15 -5.05 -32.98 -11.38
C PRO A 15 -3.91 -33.05 -10.36
N THR A 16 -4.07 -33.93 -9.38
CA THR A 16 -3.14 -34.26 -8.31
C THR A 16 -2.00 -35.16 -8.77
N THR A 17 -0.77 -34.83 -8.38
CA THR A 17 0.32 -35.82 -8.26
C THR A 17 1.12 -35.55 -6.99
N MET A 18 1.08 -36.53 -6.09
CA MET A 18 2.00 -36.70 -4.97
C MET A 18 3.37 -37.14 -5.50
N ASP A 19 4.45 -36.59 -4.96
CA ASP A 19 5.70 -37.32 -4.88
C ASP A 19 6.43 -37.01 -3.57
N ALA A 20 6.87 -38.09 -2.92
CA ALA A 20 7.43 -38.11 -1.58
C ALA A 20 8.93 -37.79 -1.61
N LEU A 21 9.37 -36.82 -0.79
CA LEU A 21 10.78 -36.57 -0.52
C LEU A 21 11.21 -37.21 0.80
N LYS A 22 12.26 -38.02 0.70
CA LYS A 22 12.91 -38.80 1.76
C LYS A 22 13.72 -37.88 2.69
N GLU A 23 13.62 -38.14 3.98
CA GLU A 23 14.41 -37.52 5.06
C GLU A 23 15.90 -37.89 4.97
N GLY A 24 16.76 -36.90 5.20
CA GLY A 24 18.20 -37.04 5.49
C GLY A 24 18.50 -36.67 6.96
N PRO A 25 19.58 -37.20 7.56
CA PRO A 25 19.66 -37.34 9.01
C PRO A 25 20.03 -36.04 9.74
N ALA A 26 19.38 -35.84 10.88
CA ALA A 26 19.62 -34.75 11.83
C ALA A 26 20.99 -34.87 12.53
N THR A 27 21.79 -33.81 12.48
CA THR A 27 22.97 -33.65 13.33
C THR A 27 22.57 -33.12 14.71
N ARG A 28 22.75 -33.95 15.74
CA ARG A 28 22.62 -33.63 17.16
C ARG A 28 23.69 -32.61 17.58
N PHE A 29 23.27 -31.50 18.19
CA PHE A 29 24.14 -30.66 19.00
C PHE A 29 24.10 -31.16 20.46
N VAL A 30 25.28 -31.36 21.06
CA VAL A 30 25.46 -31.70 22.47
C VAL A 30 26.08 -30.49 23.17
N PRO A 31 25.52 -29.96 24.28
CA PRO A 31 26.19 -28.93 25.05
C PRO A 31 27.13 -29.55 26.09
N ASN A 32 28.29 -28.93 26.32
CA ASN A 32 29.18 -29.27 27.42
C ASN A 32 29.10 -28.17 28.51
N PRO A 33 29.24 -28.50 29.82
CA PRO A 33 28.83 -27.63 30.92
C PRO A 33 30.00 -26.91 31.63
N GLU A 34 29.60 -26.02 32.56
CA GLU A 34 30.36 -25.38 33.66
C GLU A 34 31.25 -24.17 33.28
N GLY A 35 31.27 -23.04 34.01
CA GLY A 35 30.59 -22.65 35.25
C GLY A 35 30.89 -21.19 35.67
N HIS A 36 30.05 -20.69 36.60
CA HIS A 36 30.20 -19.59 37.58
C HIS A 36 30.60 -18.16 37.14
N SER A 37 29.78 -17.16 37.47
CA SER A 37 29.73 -16.56 38.81
C SER A 37 28.57 -15.55 38.95
N SER A 38 28.09 -15.40 40.18
CA SER A 38 26.93 -14.65 40.62
C SER A 38 27.21 -13.17 40.86
N HIS A 39 26.36 -12.29 40.34
CA HIS A 39 26.10 -10.98 40.94
C HIS A 39 24.60 -10.77 41.11
N THR A 40 24.16 -10.82 42.36
CA THR A 40 22.83 -10.47 42.83
C THR A 40 22.69 -8.94 42.86
N LEU A 41 21.76 -8.40 42.10
CA LEU A 41 21.17 -7.08 42.35
C LEU A 41 19.73 -7.30 42.82
N ASN A 42 19.51 -7.07 44.11
CA ASN A 42 18.19 -6.95 44.72
C ASN A 42 17.53 -5.68 44.20
N VAL A 43 16.33 -5.81 43.64
CA VAL A 43 15.38 -4.70 43.50
C VAL A 43 14.03 -5.23 43.98
N ASP A 44 13.49 -4.62 45.04
CA ASP A 44 12.20 -4.95 45.64
C ASP A 44 11.06 -4.88 44.60
N PRO A 45 10.07 -5.80 44.65
CA PRO A 45 8.88 -5.67 43.84
C PRO A 45 7.93 -4.65 44.49
N MET A 46 7.70 -3.51 43.83
CA MET A 46 6.50 -2.73 44.11
C MET A 46 5.29 -3.55 43.66
N ALA A 47 4.43 -3.89 44.63
CA ALA A 47 3.15 -4.52 44.37
C ALA A 47 2.28 -3.62 43.49
N ALA A 48 2.08 -4.02 42.23
CA ALA A 48 0.98 -3.54 41.41
C ALA A 48 -0.17 -4.55 41.56
N ASP A 49 -1.25 -4.06 42.15
CA ASP A 49 -2.50 -4.79 42.36
C ASP A 49 -3.16 -5.06 41.00
N HIS A 50 -2.92 -6.23 40.41
CA HIS A 50 -3.65 -6.70 39.24
C HIS A 50 -5.01 -7.23 39.66
N THR A 51 -5.98 -6.32 39.74
CA THR A 51 -7.39 -6.70 39.74
C THR A 51 -7.75 -7.24 38.36
N SER A 52 -8.05 -8.55 38.29
CA SER A 52 -8.54 -9.19 37.08
C SER A 52 -9.93 -8.64 36.74
N SER A 53 -10.01 -7.63 35.88
CA SER A 53 -11.29 -7.23 35.30
C SER A 53 -11.58 -8.14 34.10
N THR A 54 -12.27 -9.25 34.36
CA THR A 54 -13.01 -9.97 33.31
C THR A 54 -14.17 -9.10 32.86
N THR A 55 -13.92 -8.19 31.92
CA THR A 55 -14.95 -7.47 31.18
C THR A 55 -15.30 -8.26 29.93
N SER A 56 -16.51 -8.84 29.92
CA SER A 56 -17.15 -9.48 28.76
C SER A 56 -17.60 -8.43 27.74
N VAL A 57 -16.64 -7.78 27.08
CA VAL A 57 -16.88 -6.99 25.87
C VAL A 57 -16.80 -7.96 24.69
N GLY A 58 -17.74 -7.90 23.74
CA GLY A 58 -17.71 -8.73 22.52
C GLY A 58 -16.31 -8.72 21.91
N GLU A 59 -15.63 -9.86 21.98
CA GLU A 59 -14.18 -9.91 22.15
C GLU A 59 -13.42 -9.60 20.85
N ALA A 60 -12.69 -8.49 20.85
CA ALA A 60 -11.76 -8.13 19.79
C ALA A 60 -10.69 -9.23 19.57
N GLY A 61 -10.05 -9.22 18.40
CA GLY A 61 -8.97 -10.17 18.10
C GLY A 61 -7.72 -9.96 18.97
N ALA A 62 -6.83 -10.95 18.95
CA ALA A 62 -5.52 -10.90 19.56
C ALA A 62 -4.71 -9.70 19.04
N THR A 63 -3.89 -9.15 19.91
CA THR A 63 -3.07 -7.96 19.66
C THR A 63 -1.60 -8.33 19.44
N GLY A 64 -1.16 -9.45 20.01
CA GLY A 64 0.25 -9.85 20.15
C GLY A 64 0.86 -9.43 21.50
N LEU A 65 0.08 -8.78 22.36
CA LEU A 65 0.50 -8.31 23.70
C LEU A 65 -0.02 -9.19 24.84
N GLU A 66 -0.67 -10.31 24.51
CA GLU A 66 -1.21 -11.25 25.50
C GLU A 66 -0.10 -11.89 26.35
N ASP A 67 -0.42 -12.24 27.60
CA ASP A 67 0.50 -12.95 28.49
C ASP A 67 0.94 -14.29 27.91
N ILE A 68 2.24 -14.60 28.01
CA ILE A 68 2.81 -15.83 27.47
C ILE A 68 2.55 -16.99 28.43
N GLU A 69 1.66 -17.91 28.06
CA GLU A 69 1.35 -19.11 28.83
C GLU A 69 2.38 -20.24 28.59
N MET A 70 3.10 -20.64 29.65
CA MET A 70 4.01 -21.78 29.57
C MET A 70 3.22 -23.09 29.44
N GLY A 71 3.45 -23.83 28.35
CA GLY A 71 2.75 -25.09 28.05
C GLY A 71 1.54 -24.95 27.11
N GLY A 72 1.31 -23.74 26.56
CA GLY A 72 0.25 -23.49 25.58
C GLY A 72 0.35 -24.37 24.31
N ALA A 73 -0.80 -24.59 23.67
CA ALA A 73 -0.87 -25.39 22.45
C ALA A 73 -0.24 -24.68 21.24
N ARG A 74 0.31 -25.45 20.30
CA ARG A 74 0.79 -24.92 19.01
C ARG A 74 -0.39 -24.47 18.15
N ILE A 75 -0.19 -23.38 17.40
CA ILE A 75 -1.16 -22.83 16.46
C ILE A 75 -1.40 -23.80 15.31
N ARG A 76 -2.65 -23.90 14.86
CA ARG A 76 -3.04 -24.57 13.62
C ARG A 76 -3.39 -23.55 12.55
N VAL A 77 -3.24 -23.93 11.28
CA VAL A 77 -3.55 -23.05 10.14
C VAL A 77 -4.97 -22.48 10.25
N ASP A 78 -5.96 -23.31 10.59
CA ASP A 78 -7.37 -22.92 10.65
C ASP A 78 -7.71 -21.91 11.75
N ASP A 79 -6.83 -21.74 12.74
CA ASP A 79 -7.02 -20.78 13.84
C ASP A 79 -6.79 -19.32 13.38
N LYS A 80 -6.06 -19.12 12.27
CA LYS A 80 -5.65 -17.81 11.77
C LYS A 80 -6.79 -17.13 10.99
N LYS A 81 -6.99 -15.82 11.16
CA LYS A 81 -7.95 -14.99 10.42
C LYS A 81 -7.35 -13.63 10.08
N ILE A 82 -7.84 -12.94 9.06
CA ILE A 82 -7.32 -11.58 8.75
C ILE A 82 -7.68 -10.58 9.86
N ILE A 83 -8.91 -10.66 10.37
CA ILE A 83 -9.42 -9.85 11.48
C ILE A 83 -10.03 -10.74 12.55
N ASN A 84 -10.09 -10.26 13.79
CA ASN A 84 -10.72 -10.96 14.91
C ASN A 84 -10.13 -12.37 15.17
N CYS A 85 -8.86 -12.59 14.80
CA CYS A 85 -8.14 -13.84 15.06
C CYS A 85 -7.78 -13.94 16.55
N ARG A 86 -7.80 -15.14 17.11
CA ARG A 86 -7.42 -15.40 18.52
C ARG A 86 -6.15 -16.25 18.65
N ALA A 87 -5.53 -16.63 17.53
CA ALA A 87 -4.25 -17.31 17.54
C ALA A 87 -3.14 -16.34 17.97
N ASP A 88 -2.05 -16.88 18.53
CA ASP A 88 -0.89 -16.08 18.91
C ASP A 88 -0.25 -15.44 17.66
N LEU A 89 -0.32 -14.11 17.60
CA LEU A 89 0.16 -13.31 16.48
C LEU A 89 1.68 -13.15 16.43
N ASN A 90 2.40 -13.59 17.46
CA ASN A 90 3.87 -13.53 17.50
C ASN A 90 4.51 -14.72 16.76
N GLN A 91 3.74 -15.74 16.41
CA GLN A 91 4.20 -16.90 15.66
C GLN A 91 3.83 -16.80 14.19
N LEU A 92 4.84 -16.61 13.34
CA LEU A 92 4.66 -16.48 11.89
C LEU A 92 4.10 -17.76 11.24
N VAL A 93 4.55 -18.93 11.71
CA VAL A 93 4.21 -20.23 11.14
C VAL A 93 3.18 -21.00 11.99
N PRO A 94 2.33 -21.84 11.38
CA PRO A 94 2.25 -22.14 9.95
C PRO A 94 1.58 -21.02 9.13
N PHE A 95 1.90 -20.92 7.84
CA PHE A 95 1.27 -19.95 6.93
C PHE A 95 -0.16 -20.37 6.58
N LYS A 96 -1.08 -19.38 6.54
CA LYS A 96 -2.44 -19.54 6.00
C LYS A 96 -2.61 -18.75 4.71
N TYR A 97 -2.08 -17.54 4.67
CA TYR A 97 -2.20 -16.63 3.53
C TYR A 97 -0.88 -16.58 2.76
N ASP A 98 -0.58 -17.63 2.00
CA ASP A 98 0.65 -17.71 1.19
C ASP A 98 0.78 -16.54 0.21
N TRP A 99 -0.35 -15.98 -0.25
CA TRP A 99 -0.35 -14.78 -1.09
C TRP A 99 0.25 -13.57 -0.38
N ALA A 100 0.04 -13.39 0.93
CA ALA A 100 0.62 -12.27 1.68
C ALA A 100 2.13 -12.46 1.84
N TRP A 101 2.55 -13.70 2.15
CA TRP A 101 3.97 -14.04 2.23
C TRP A 101 4.70 -13.87 0.89
N GLN A 102 4.09 -14.30 -0.21
CA GLN A 102 4.67 -14.12 -1.54
C GLN A 102 4.84 -12.65 -1.88
N LYS A 103 3.84 -11.80 -1.60
CA LYS A 103 3.98 -10.35 -1.82
C LYS A 103 5.09 -9.74 -0.97
N TYR A 104 5.30 -10.23 0.25
CA TYR A 104 6.43 -9.79 1.08
C TYR A 104 7.78 -10.12 0.44
N LEU A 105 7.93 -11.35 -0.05
CA LEU A 105 9.15 -11.77 -0.77
C LEU A 105 9.37 -10.94 -2.03
N ASP A 106 8.31 -10.70 -2.82
CA ASP A 106 8.36 -9.90 -4.04
C ASP A 106 8.75 -8.44 -3.75
N GLY A 107 8.16 -7.84 -2.70
CA GLY A 107 8.52 -6.50 -2.22
C GLY A 107 9.99 -6.42 -1.79
N CYS A 108 10.48 -7.42 -1.04
CA CYS A 108 11.90 -7.50 -0.69
C CYS A 108 12.81 -7.61 -1.92
N ALA A 109 12.44 -8.38 -2.93
CA ALA A 109 13.19 -8.51 -4.18
C ALA A 109 13.21 -7.22 -5.00
N ASN A 110 12.26 -6.32 -4.76
CA ASN A 110 12.12 -5.03 -5.42
C ASN A 110 12.93 -3.90 -4.76
N HIS A 111 13.82 -4.17 -3.80
CA HIS A 111 14.60 -3.13 -3.14
C HIS A 111 15.33 -2.18 -4.13
N TRP A 112 15.24 -0.88 -3.85
CA TRP A 112 15.89 0.20 -4.57
C TRP A 112 16.16 1.36 -3.60
N MET A 113 17.07 2.26 -3.95
CA MET A 113 17.32 3.48 -3.18
C MET A 113 17.32 4.71 -4.12
N PRO A 114 16.70 5.84 -3.71
CA PRO A 114 16.61 7.03 -4.59
C PRO A 114 17.95 7.59 -5.06
N ASN A 115 18.95 7.55 -4.18
CA ASN A 115 20.31 8.04 -4.45
C ASN A 115 21.10 7.21 -5.48
N GLU A 116 20.57 6.05 -5.91
CA GLU A 116 21.14 5.26 -7.01
C GLU A 116 20.77 5.83 -8.39
N VAL A 117 19.75 6.71 -8.45
CA VAL A 117 19.27 7.33 -9.70
C VAL A 117 19.97 8.66 -9.94
N ASN A 118 20.58 8.82 -11.12
CA ASN A 118 21.32 10.04 -11.46
C ASN A 118 20.39 11.20 -11.86
N MET A 119 20.46 12.30 -11.11
CA MET A 119 19.63 13.50 -11.31
C MET A 119 20.27 14.61 -12.17
N ALA A 120 21.47 14.41 -12.73
CA ALA A 120 22.20 15.47 -13.43
C ALA A 120 21.48 15.98 -14.70
N ALA A 121 20.88 15.07 -15.49
CA ALA A 121 20.13 15.43 -16.69
C ALA A 121 18.85 16.20 -16.35
N ASP A 122 18.19 15.81 -15.27
CA ASP A 122 16.97 16.44 -14.75
C ASP A 122 17.27 17.85 -14.24
N LEU A 123 18.36 18.02 -13.47
CA LEU A 123 18.83 19.33 -13.02
C LEU A 123 19.17 20.26 -14.20
N ALA A 124 19.85 19.74 -15.24
CA ALA A 124 20.15 20.51 -16.44
C ALA A 124 18.87 20.95 -17.16
N THR A 125 17.92 20.03 -17.33
CA THR A 125 16.59 20.29 -17.94
C THR A 125 15.81 21.32 -17.13
N TRP A 126 15.85 21.21 -15.80
CA TRP A 126 15.16 22.11 -14.89
C TRP A 126 15.75 23.52 -14.87
N LYS A 127 17.07 23.66 -14.99
CA LYS A 127 17.76 24.97 -15.03
C LYS A 127 17.70 25.66 -16.39
N ASP A 128 17.54 24.92 -17.48
CA ASP A 128 17.40 25.49 -18.82
C ASP A 128 16.04 26.23 -18.95
N PRO A 129 16.03 27.54 -19.24
CA PRO A 129 14.80 28.29 -19.50
C PRO A 129 13.95 27.73 -20.65
N ASN A 130 14.56 26.96 -21.57
CA ASN A 130 13.88 26.32 -22.69
C ASN A 130 13.64 24.82 -22.49
N GLY A 131 14.10 24.24 -21.38
CA GLY A 131 13.98 22.80 -21.11
C GLY A 131 12.53 22.37 -20.85
N LEU A 132 11.78 23.20 -20.12
CA LEU A 132 10.37 22.98 -19.77
C LEU A 132 9.57 24.28 -19.93
N SER A 133 8.36 24.18 -20.47
CA SER A 133 7.40 25.28 -20.42
C SER A 133 6.89 25.53 -19.00
N GLU A 134 6.26 26.66 -18.76
CA GLU A 134 5.66 26.96 -17.45
C GLU A 134 4.58 25.94 -17.07
N ASP A 135 3.75 25.52 -18.03
CA ASP A 135 2.75 24.47 -17.80
C ASP A 135 3.39 23.13 -17.43
N GLU A 136 4.50 22.77 -18.09
CA GLU A 136 5.26 21.56 -17.76
C GLU A 136 5.84 21.63 -16.34
N ARG A 137 6.36 22.80 -15.92
CA ARG A 137 6.89 23.01 -14.56
C ARG A 137 5.80 22.94 -13.50
N ILE A 138 4.61 23.50 -13.78
CA ILE A 138 3.45 23.43 -12.89
C ILE A 138 3.06 21.97 -12.66
N ILE A 139 2.97 21.16 -13.72
CA ILE A 139 2.63 19.73 -13.62
C ILE A 139 3.61 19.00 -12.69
N ILE A 140 4.92 19.18 -12.92
CA ILE A 140 5.96 18.54 -12.11
C ILE A 140 5.88 19.01 -10.65
N LYS A 141 5.77 20.33 -10.41
CA LYS A 141 5.66 20.90 -9.05
C LYS A 141 4.43 20.37 -8.31
N ARG A 142 3.27 20.35 -8.96
CA ARG A 142 2.00 19.91 -8.35
C ARG A 142 1.95 18.42 -8.10
N ALA A 143 2.55 17.61 -8.98
CA ALA A 143 2.71 16.18 -8.76
C ALA A 143 3.61 15.91 -7.55
N LEU A 144 4.81 16.52 -7.52
CA LEU A 144 5.73 16.37 -6.39
C LEU A 144 5.16 16.88 -5.07
N GLY A 145 4.43 18.01 -5.09
CA GLY A 145 3.82 18.57 -3.87
C GLY A 145 2.63 17.78 -3.34
N PHE A 146 1.91 17.05 -4.21
CA PHE A 146 0.94 16.06 -3.76
C PHE A 146 1.66 14.87 -3.14
N PHE A 147 2.53 14.20 -3.90
CA PHE A 147 3.16 12.96 -3.49
C PHE A 147 4.05 13.07 -2.24
N SER A 148 4.78 14.18 -2.08
CA SER A 148 5.72 14.39 -0.96
C SER A 148 5.09 14.25 0.42
N THR A 149 3.78 14.51 0.53
CA THR A 149 3.02 14.35 1.78
C THR A 149 2.02 13.20 1.72
N ALA A 150 1.59 12.80 0.54
CA ALA A 150 0.63 11.72 0.35
C ALA A 150 1.15 10.38 0.88
N ASP A 151 2.40 10.00 0.58
CA ASP A 151 2.96 8.72 1.05
C ASP A 151 3.22 8.72 2.56
N SER A 152 3.49 9.91 3.13
CA SER A 152 3.50 10.06 4.59
C SER A 152 2.13 9.85 5.23
N LEU A 153 1.03 10.24 4.55
CA LEU A 153 -0.32 9.93 5.02
C LEU A 153 -0.61 8.43 4.96
N VAL A 154 -0.18 7.75 3.89
CA VAL A 154 -0.30 6.29 3.75
C VAL A 154 0.51 5.58 4.84
N ALA A 155 1.80 5.92 5.00
CA ALA A 155 2.68 5.35 6.02
C ALA A 155 2.10 5.49 7.43
N ASN A 156 1.63 6.69 7.78
CA ASN A 156 1.00 6.96 9.07
C ASN A 156 -0.29 6.12 9.25
N ASN A 157 -1.11 6.00 8.21
CA ASN A 157 -2.30 5.14 8.25
C ASN A 157 -1.95 3.65 8.46
N LEU A 158 -0.90 3.16 7.79
CA LEU A 158 -0.46 1.76 7.95
C LEU A 158 -0.02 1.47 9.39
N VAL A 159 0.83 2.35 9.94
CA VAL A 159 1.45 2.14 11.26
C VAL A 159 0.51 2.45 12.42
N LEU A 160 -0.20 3.58 12.34
CA LEU A 160 -1.03 4.07 13.46
C LEU A 160 -2.42 3.44 13.49
N ALA A 161 -2.85 2.83 12.38
CA ALA A 161 -4.23 2.39 12.20
C ALA A 161 -4.30 0.93 11.71
N VAL A 162 -3.90 0.64 10.48
CA VAL A 162 -4.18 -0.66 9.82
C VAL A 162 -3.50 -1.84 10.54
N TYR A 163 -2.23 -1.71 10.91
CA TYR A 163 -1.44 -2.81 11.49
C TYR A 163 -2.09 -3.42 12.74
N ARG A 164 -2.69 -2.58 13.59
CA ARG A 164 -3.33 -3.01 14.84
C ARG A 164 -4.50 -3.97 14.57
N HIS A 165 -5.30 -3.69 13.55
CA HIS A 165 -6.56 -4.38 13.27
C HIS A 165 -6.42 -5.58 12.34
N ILE A 166 -5.30 -5.69 11.60
CA ILE A 166 -4.94 -6.89 10.87
C ILE A 166 -4.30 -7.89 11.85
N THR A 167 -5.10 -8.87 12.29
CA THR A 167 -4.72 -9.89 13.27
C THR A 167 -4.13 -11.13 12.61
N ASN A 168 -3.17 -10.95 11.70
CA ASN A 168 -2.48 -12.04 11.02
C ASN A 168 -0.99 -11.74 10.82
N PRO A 169 -0.06 -12.63 11.21
CA PRO A 169 1.36 -12.34 11.20
C PRO A 169 1.99 -12.20 9.81
N GLU A 170 1.60 -13.01 8.83
CA GLU A 170 2.12 -12.92 7.46
C GLU A 170 1.61 -11.67 6.71
N CYS A 171 0.38 -11.24 6.97
CA CYS A 171 -0.12 -9.95 6.51
C CYS A 171 0.61 -8.78 7.20
N ARG A 172 0.81 -8.86 8.53
CA ARG A 172 1.60 -7.88 9.28
C ARG A 172 3.03 -7.77 8.75
N GLN A 173 3.65 -8.88 8.37
CA GLN A 173 4.98 -8.88 7.75
C GLN A 173 5.01 -8.07 6.44
N TYR A 174 3.99 -8.22 5.59
CA TYR A 174 3.87 -7.39 4.39
C TYR A 174 3.63 -5.91 4.73
N LEU A 175 2.78 -5.60 5.70
CA LEU A 175 2.55 -4.21 6.13
C LEU A 175 3.83 -3.52 6.61
N LEU A 176 4.74 -4.24 7.27
CA LEU A 176 6.06 -3.70 7.64
C LEU A 176 6.91 -3.39 6.39
N ARG A 177 6.84 -4.24 5.37
CA ARG A 177 7.55 -4.00 4.09
C ARG A 177 6.96 -2.79 3.36
N GLN A 178 5.64 -2.73 3.24
CA GLN A 178 4.93 -1.63 2.61
C GLN A 178 5.25 -0.30 3.32
N ALA A 179 5.12 -0.24 4.65
CA ALA A 179 5.42 0.97 5.40
C ALA A 179 6.88 1.45 5.23
N PHE A 180 7.83 0.53 5.03
CA PHE A 180 9.20 0.88 4.68
C PHE A 180 9.32 1.39 3.23
N GLU A 181 8.56 0.83 2.28
CA GLU A 181 8.47 1.33 0.90
C GLU A 181 7.93 2.77 0.87
N GLU A 182 6.87 3.09 1.63
CA GLU A 182 6.37 4.49 1.75
C GLU A 182 7.44 5.47 2.24
N ALA A 183 8.32 5.03 3.14
CA ALA A 183 9.45 5.83 3.62
C ALA A 183 10.51 6.02 2.52
N LEU A 184 10.76 5.00 1.69
CA LEU A 184 11.62 5.12 0.51
C LEU A 184 11.02 6.07 -0.54
N HIS A 185 9.70 6.04 -0.72
CA HIS A 185 9.02 6.94 -1.66
C HIS A 185 9.10 8.39 -1.17
N THR A 186 8.85 8.63 0.11
CA THR A 186 9.04 9.96 0.75
C THR A 186 10.48 10.46 0.59
N HIS A 187 11.47 9.58 0.80
CA HIS A 187 12.88 9.90 0.56
C HIS A 187 13.15 10.21 -0.92
N SER A 188 12.51 9.51 -1.85
CA SER A 188 12.64 9.80 -3.29
C SER A 188 12.17 11.20 -3.65
N TYR A 189 11.02 11.63 -3.14
CA TYR A 189 10.54 12.99 -3.42
C TYR A 189 11.45 14.04 -2.82
N GLN A 190 11.92 13.85 -1.57
CA GLN A 190 12.91 14.74 -0.97
C GLN A 190 14.17 14.82 -1.84
N TYR A 191 14.72 13.68 -2.27
CA TYR A 191 15.91 13.63 -3.12
C TYR A 191 15.72 14.34 -4.46
N ILE A 192 14.56 14.19 -5.11
CA ILE A 192 14.22 14.90 -6.36
C ILE A 192 14.16 16.41 -6.10
N ILE A 193 13.42 16.84 -5.07
CA ILE A 193 13.20 18.25 -4.73
C ILE A 193 14.53 18.95 -4.42
N GLU A 194 15.38 18.32 -3.60
CA GLU A 194 16.72 18.80 -3.26
C GLU A 194 17.61 18.87 -4.51
N SER A 195 17.64 17.80 -5.31
CA SER A 195 18.48 17.73 -6.52
C SER A 195 18.14 18.81 -7.53
N LEU A 196 16.86 19.16 -7.67
CA LEU A 196 16.38 20.21 -8.57
C LEU A 196 16.55 21.63 -8.01
N GLY A 197 16.93 21.76 -6.72
CA GLY A 197 17.05 23.04 -6.03
C GLY A 197 15.71 23.76 -5.89
N MET A 198 14.64 23.00 -5.64
CA MET A 198 13.29 23.53 -5.39
C MET A 198 13.18 24.01 -3.94
N ASP A 199 12.20 24.87 -3.66
CA ASP A 199 11.89 25.25 -2.27
C ASP A 199 11.14 24.09 -1.59
N GLU A 200 11.83 23.39 -0.68
CA GLU A 200 11.27 22.26 0.05
C GLU A 200 10.04 22.66 0.87
N ALA A 201 10.04 23.86 1.48
CA ALA A 201 8.90 24.31 2.27
C ALA A 201 7.69 24.59 1.39
N GLU A 202 7.88 25.20 0.20
CA GLU A 202 6.82 25.39 -0.80
C GLU A 202 6.21 24.03 -1.21
N VAL A 203 7.05 23.06 -1.56
CA VAL A 203 6.59 21.79 -2.12
C VAL A 203 5.93 20.90 -1.06
N PHE A 204 6.51 20.78 0.14
CA PHE A 204 5.94 19.95 1.22
C PHE A 204 4.72 20.60 1.89
N ASN A 205 4.57 21.93 1.85
CA ASN A 205 3.39 22.60 2.39
C ASN A 205 2.24 22.72 1.38
N MET A 206 2.44 22.26 0.14
CA MET A 206 1.50 22.45 -0.97
C MET A 206 0.10 21.88 -0.69
N TYR A 207 0.00 20.78 0.07
CA TYR A 207 -1.30 20.21 0.48
C TYR A 207 -2.12 21.11 1.41
N LYS A 208 -1.56 22.20 1.94
CA LYS A 208 -2.27 23.23 2.71
C LYS A 208 -2.51 24.52 1.93
N GLU A 209 -1.87 24.68 0.77
CA GLU A 209 -1.89 25.93 -0.01
C GLU A 209 -2.70 25.81 -1.29
N ILE A 210 -2.78 24.61 -1.86
CA ILE A 210 -3.44 24.35 -3.13
C ILE A 210 -4.75 23.60 -2.90
N PRO A 211 -5.92 24.19 -3.23
CA PRO A 211 -7.22 23.57 -2.97
C PRO A 211 -7.36 22.14 -3.52
N ALA A 212 -6.92 21.91 -4.76
CA ALA A 212 -7.07 20.60 -5.38
C ALA A 212 -6.17 19.50 -4.76
N VAL A 213 -5.04 19.88 -4.15
CA VAL A 213 -4.18 18.96 -3.37
C VAL A 213 -4.75 18.77 -1.97
N HIS A 214 -5.16 19.87 -1.34
CA HIS A 214 -5.78 19.91 -0.01
C HIS A 214 -7.01 19.03 0.06
N ASP A 215 -7.95 19.16 -0.88
CA ASP A 215 -9.23 18.46 -0.82
C ASP A 215 -9.06 16.94 -0.82
N LYS A 216 -8.04 16.41 -1.52
CA LYS A 216 -7.70 14.98 -1.52
C LYS A 216 -7.18 14.50 -0.16
N ALA A 217 -6.26 15.26 0.45
CA ALA A 217 -5.73 14.95 1.77
C ALA A 217 -6.79 15.12 2.88
N ALA A 218 -7.61 16.16 2.79
CA ALA A 218 -8.71 16.41 3.70
C ALA A 218 -9.81 15.34 3.58
N TRP A 219 -10.04 14.79 2.38
CA TRP A 219 -10.95 13.68 2.17
C TRP A 219 -10.44 12.38 2.81
N SER A 220 -9.13 12.10 2.78
CA SER A 220 -8.58 10.84 3.32
C SER A 220 -8.39 10.85 4.84
N LEU A 221 -8.13 12.02 5.43
CA LEU A 221 -7.80 12.16 6.85
C LEU A 221 -8.86 11.58 7.82
N PRO A 222 -10.18 11.73 7.60
CA PRO A 222 -11.20 11.13 8.46
C PRO A 222 -11.10 9.60 8.56
N TYR A 223 -10.64 8.91 7.52
CA TYR A 223 -10.47 7.45 7.54
C TYR A 223 -9.25 7.05 8.39
N THR A 224 -8.17 7.83 8.37
CA THR A 224 -7.04 7.60 9.30
C THR A 224 -7.45 7.89 10.75
N GLN A 225 -8.15 9.00 10.98
CA GLN A 225 -8.66 9.35 12.32
C GLN A 225 -9.63 8.28 12.84
N SER A 226 -10.40 7.68 11.93
CA SER A 226 -11.33 6.61 12.23
C SER A 226 -10.61 5.37 12.81
N LEU A 227 -9.62 4.80 12.14
CA LEU A 227 -8.89 3.64 12.66
C LEU A 227 -7.87 3.97 13.77
N GLY A 228 -7.39 5.22 13.79
CA GLY A 228 -6.46 5.72 14.80
C GLY A 228 -7.12 6.06 16.15
N ASP A 229 -8.46 5.99 16.25
CA ASP A 229 -9.17 6.09 17.53
C ASP A 229 -8.71 4.95 18.45
N PRO A 230 -8.14 5.26 19.63
CA PRO A 230 -7.65 4.22 20.55
C PRO A 230 -8.76 3.26 21.01
N ASN A 231 -10.02 3.70 20.98
CA ASN A 231 -11.21 2.94 21.36
C ASN A 231 -11.86 2.19 20.20
N PHE A 232 -11.32 2.27 18.98
CA PHE A 232 -11.81 1.47 17.88
C PHE A 232 -11.24 0.05 17.96
N HIS A 233 -12.12 -0.95 17.78
CA HIS A 233 -11.78 -2.36 17.72
C HIS A 233 -12.77 -3.07 16.79
N THR A 234 -12.29 -4.01 15.98
CA THR A 234 -13.14 -4.92 15.20
C THR A 234 -13.82 -5.96 16.11
N GLY A 235 -14.87 -6.62 15.61
CA GLY A 235 -15.62 -7.64 16.35
C GLY A 235 -17.13 -7.44 16.35
N THR A 236 -17.61 -6.28 15.89
CA THR A 236 -19.02 -6.01 15.59
C THR A 236 -19.19 -5.85 14.07
N PRO A 237 -20.38 -6.12 13.50
CA PRO A 237 -20.62 -5.89 12.08
C PRO A 237 -20.31 -4.47 11.63
N GLU A 238 -20.64 -3.47 12.45
CA GLU A 238 -20.44 -2.06 12.16
C GLU A 238 -18.95 -1.68 12.16
N ASP A 239 -18.19 -2.17 13.14
CA ASP A 239 -16.75 -1.88 13.25
C ASP A 239 -15.93 -2.66 12.22
N ASP A 240 -16.32 -3.89 11.88
CA ASP A 240 -15.70 -4.64 10.80
C ASP A 240 -15.93 -3.92 9.45
N GLN A 241 -17.14 -3.39 9.20
CA GLN A 241 -17.41 -2.56 8.02
C GLN A 241 -16.59 -1.26 8.02
N ARG A 242 -16.41 -0.65 9.19
CA ARG A 242 -15.57 0.54 9.35
C ARG A 242 -14.13 0.27 8.97
N LEU A 243 -13.55 -0.86 9.37
CA LEU A 243 -12.23 -1.26 8.89
C LEU A 243 -12.19 -1.41 7.37
N VAL A 244 -13.16 -2.12 6.77
CA VAL A 244 -13.18 -2.33 5.31
C VAL A 244 -13.33 -1.01 4.56
N ARG A 245 -14.10 -0.05 5.09
CA ARG A 245 -14.25 1.30 4.51
C ARG A 245 -12.91 1.99 4.42
N ASP A 246 -12.15 1.96 5.50
CA ASP A 246 -10.89 2.69 5.62
C ASP A 246 -9.80 2.00 4.76
N LEU A 247 -9.84 0.67 4.64
CA LEU A 247 -9.02 -0.07 3.67
C LEU A 247 -9.35 0.30 2.22
N ILE A 248 -10.63 0.49 1.86
CA ILE A 248 -11.04 0.98 0.53
C ILE A 248 -10.53 2.40 0.32
N ALA A 249 -10.63 3.28 1.32
CA ALA A 249 -10.17 4.66 1.22
C ALA A 249 -8.68 4.76 0.89
N PHE A 250 -7.83 3.93 1.51
CA PHE A 250 -6.38 3.97 1.27
C PHE A 250 -5.94 3.13 0.07
N TYR A 251 -6.19 1.82 0.07
CA TYR A 251 -5.65 0.94 -0.98
C TYR A 251 -6.36 1.12 -2.33
N VAL A 252 -7.68 1.27 -2.32
CA VAL A 252 -8.46 1.30 -3.56
C VAL A 252 -8.51 2.71 -4.13
N ILE A 253 -8.67 3.72 -3.28
CA ILE A 253 -8.83 5.12 -3.69
C ILE A 253 -7.51 5.89 -3.65
N PHE A 254 -6.83 5.96 -2.51
CA PHE A 254 -5.64 6.80 -2.38
C PHE A 254 -4.49 6.27 -3.26
N GLU A 255 -4.06 5.03 -3.02
CA GLU A 255 -3.02 4.35 -3.78
C GLU A 255 -3.54 3.93 -5.18
N GLY A 256 -4.79 3.46 -5.25
CA GLY A 256 -5.36 2.89 -6.48
C GLY A 256 -5.93 3.87 -7.50
N ILE A 257 -6.25 5.11 -7.12
CA ILE A 257 -6.83 6.16 -7.98
C ILE A 257 -6.02 7.46 -7.91
N PHE A 258 -5.82 8.04 -6.72
CA PHE A 258 -5.19 9.37 -6.58
C PHE A 258 -3.74 9.39 -7.03
N PHE A 259 -2.99 8.31 -6.84
CA PHE A 259 -1.59 8.23 -7.29
C PHE A 259 -1.48 8.09 -8.81
N TYR A 260 -2.42 7.39 -9.45
CA TYR A 260 -2.29 7.01 -10.85
C TYR A 260 -2.35 8.19 -11.83
N VAL A 261 -2.98 9.31 -11.46
CA VAL A 261 -2.91 10.55 -12.26
C VAL A 261 -1.51 11.17 -12.21
N GLY A 262 -0.94 11.29 -11.00
CA GLY A 262 0.42 11.77 -10.83
C GLY A 262 1.46 10.89 -11.53
N PHE A 263 1.26 9.57 -11.54
CA PHE A 263 2.12 8.64 -12.31
C PHE A 263 2.06 8.92 -13.80
N VAL A 264 0.88 9.00 -14.41
CA VAL A 264 0.76 9.30 -15.84
C VAL A 264 1.42 10.65 -16.15
N GLN A 265 1.19 11.66 -15.31
CA GLN A 265 1.76 12.99 -15.48
C GLN A 265 3.29 12.93 -15.52
N LEU A 266 3.93 12.39 -14.49
CA LEU A 266 5.40 12.34 -14.38
C LEU A 266 6.04 11.40 -15.40
N LEU A 267 5.49 10.19 -15.61
CA LEU A 267 6.02 9.22 -16.57
C LEU A 267 5.89 9.68 -18.03
N SER A 268 4.92 10.56 -18.34
CA SER A 268 4.82 11.16 -19.67
C SER A 268 6.04 12.00 -20.06
N PHE A 269 6.73 12.60 -19.08
CA PHE A 269 7.95 13.36 -19.31
C PHE A 269 9.10 12.42 -19.70
N GLY A 270 9.28 11.33 -18.96
CA GLY A 270 10.29 10.31 -19.26
C GLY A 270 10.13 9.72 -20.66
N ARG A 271 8.89 9.47 -21.09
CA ARG A 271 8.59 9.04 -22.48
C ARG A 271 9.00 10.04 -23.56
N ARG A 272 9.12 11.31 -23.19
CA ARG A 272 9.59 12.40 -24.06
C ARG A 272 11.06 12.76 -23.80
N ASN A 273 11.78 11.87 -23.10
CA ASN A 273 13.17 12.06 -22.71
C ASN A 273 13.42 13.36 -21.92
N LYS A 274 12.45 13.75 -21.09
CA LYS A 274 12.53 14.86 -20.15
C LYS A 274 12.38 14.32 -18.73
N MET A 275 13.10 14.91 -17.77
CA MET A 275 13.00 14.52 -16.35
C MET A 275 13.15 13.00 -16.16
N THR A 276 14.18 12.41 -16.78
CA THR A 276 14.36 10.96 -16.87
C THR A 276 14.70 10.34 -15.52
N GLY A 277 15.46 11.04 -14.67
CA GLY A 277 15.78 10.57 -13.31
C GLY A 277 14.57 10.61 -12.38
N THR A 278 13.75 11.66 -12.44
CA THR A 278 12.45 11.70 -11.78
C THR A 278 11.55 10.58 -12.31
N SER A 279 11.46 10.42 -13.62
CA SER A 279 10.59 9.39 -14.22
C SER A 279 11.03 7.97 -13.86
N GLU A 280 12.33 7.70 -13.74
CA GLU A 280 12.85 6.40 -13.30
C GLU A 280 12.46 6.10 -11.85
N GLN A 281 12.60 7.08 -10.94
CA GLN A 281 12.14 6.93 -9.56
C GLN A 281 10.63 6.67 -9.47
N ILE A 282 9.82 7.40 -10.25
CA ILE A 282 8.37 7.15 -10.32
C ILE A 282 8.05 5.76 -10.89
N GLN A 283 8.89 5.19 -11.76
CA GLN A 283 8.70 3.81 -12.21
C GLN A 283 8.95 2.80 -11.08
N TYR A 284 9.91 3.05 -10.18
CA TYR A 284 10.10 2.20 -9.01
C TYR A 284 8.89 2.31 -8.07
N ILE A 285 8.45 3.53 -7.76
CA ILE A 285 7.25 3.78 -6.93
C ILE A 285 6.02 3.08 -7.55
N LEU A 286 5.73 3.28 -8.84
CA LEU A 286 4.60 2.62 -9.51
C LEU A 286 4.63 1.09 -9.38
N ARG A 287 5.81 0.47 -9.41
CA ARG A 287 5.94 -0.98 -9.24
C ARG A 287 5.57 -1.38 -7.82
N ASP A 288 6.06 -0.66 -6.82
CA ASP A 288 5.78 -0.92 -5.41
C ASP A 288 4.27 -0.71 -5.15
N GLU A 289 3.70 0.40 -5.62
CA GLU A 289 2.27 0.75 -5.53
C GLU A 289 1.33 -0.26 -6.18
N SER A 290 1.76 -0.88 -7.29
CA SER A 290 1.00 -1.97 -7.90
C SER A 290 0.87 -3.17 -6.94
N MET A 291 1.90 -3.44 -6.14
CA MET A 291 1.90 -4.50 -5.13
C MET A 291 1.09 -4.10 -3.91
N HIS A 292 1.22 -2.87 -3.43
CA HIS A 292 0.46 -2.32 -2.30
C HIS A 292 -1.04 -2.43 -2.55
N MET A 293 -1.51 -1.90 -3.67
CA MET A 293 -2.92 -1.99 -4.08
C MET A 293 -3.39 -3.45 -4.20
N ASN A 294 -2.58 -4.33 -4.82
CA ASN A 294 -2.92 -5.74 -4.94
C ASN A 294 -3.01 -6.44 -3.58
N PHE A 295 -2.15 -6.09 -2.62
CA PHE A 295 -2.24 -6.57 -1.24
C PHE A 295 -3.53 -6.10 -0.58
N GLY A 296 -3.85 -4.81 -0.67
CA GLY A 296 -5.09 -4.25 -0.11
C GLY A 296 -6.35 -4.91 -0.68
N ILE A 297 -6.39 -5.14 -1.99
CA ILE A 297 -7.49 -5.86 -2.67
C ILE A 297 -7.63 -7.29 -2.12
N ASP A 298 -6.51 -8.02 -1.99
CA ASP A 298 -6.50 -9.38 -1.45
C ASP A 298 -6.99 -9.38 0.02
N VAL A 299 -6.54 -8.44 0.86
CA VAL A 299 -7.00 -8.27 2.24
C VAL A 299 -8.51 -7.99 2.29
N ILE A 300 -9.02 -7.01 1.52
CA ILE A 300 -10.43 -6.66 1.48
C ILE A 300 -11.29 -7.86 1.07
N ASN A 301 -10.88 -8.56 0.00
CA ASN A 301 -11.59 -9.74 -0.49
C ASN A 301 -11.55 -10.91 0.50
N GLN A 302 -10.42 -11.10 1.19
CA GLN A 302 -10.29 -12.14 2.21
C GLN A 302 -11.14 -11.82 3.44
N ILE A 303 -11.20 -10.56 3.89
CA ILE A 303 -12.10 -10.13 4.97
C ILE A 303 -13.56 -10.41 4.59
N LYS A 304 -13.97 -10.03 3.37
CA LYS A 304 -15.33 -10.31 2.86
C LYS A 304 -15.66 -11.81 2.82
N LEU A 305 -14.68 -12.64 2.46
CA LEU A 305 -14.86 -14.09 2.39
C LEU A 305 -15.04 -14.69 3.79
N GLU A 306 -14.25 -14.24 4.77
CA GLU A 306 -14.28 -14.74 6.14
C GLU A 306 -15.42 -14.14 6.99
N ASN A 307 -15.89 -12.95 6.60
CA ASN A 307 -16.87 -12.14 7.31
C ASN A 307 -17.95 -11.63 6.33
N PRO A 308 -18.82 -12.49 5.75
CA PRO A 308 -19.76 -12.08 4.71
C PRO A 308 -20.73 -10.96 5.14
N HIS A 309 -20.96 -10.79 6.45
CA HIS A 309 -21.80 -9.73 7.01
C HIS A 309 -21.31 -8.33 6.70
N VAL A 310 -20.01 -8.13 6.41
CA VAL A 310 -19.46 -6.79 6.11
C VAL A 310 -19.89 -6.30 4.74
N TRP A 311 -20.27 -7.19 3.81
CA TRP A 311 -20.48 -6.84 2.40
C TRP A 311 -21.96 -6.71 2.00
N THR A 312 -22.71 -5.92 2.78
CA THR A 312 -24.14 -5.66 2.54
C THR A 312 -24.36 -4.78 1.31
N ASP A 313 -25.58 -4.78 0.75
CA ASP A 313 -25.89 -3.92 -0.40
C ASP A 313 -25.80 -2.43 -0.07
N ALA A 314 -26.10 -2.04 1.17
CA ALA A 314 -25.89 -0.68 1.66
C ALA A 314 -24.41 -0.31 1.65
N PHE A 315 -23.53 -1.20 2.13
CA PHE A 315 -22.10 -0.94 2.15
C PHE A 315 -21.46 -0.96 0.75
N LYS A 316 -21.95 -1.80 -0.16
CA LYS A 316 -21.56 -1.74 -1.58
C LYS A 316 -21.91 -0.38 -2.20
N ALA A 317 -23.11 0.15 -1.91
CA ALA A 317 -23.52 1.47 -2.39
C ALA A 317 -22.65 2.58 -1.82
N GLU A 318 -22.28 2.50 -0.53
CA GLU A 318 -21.33 3.41 0.11
C GLU A 318 -19.95 3.37 -0.57
N ALA A 319 -19.38 2.19 -0.79
CA ALA A 319 -18.09 2.04 -1.46
C ALA A 319 -18.10 2.59 -2.90
N ILE A 320 -19.20 2.39 -3.63
CA ILE A 320 -19.40 2.98 -4.97
C ILE A 320 -19.39 4.50 -4.91
N ASP A 321 -20.08 5.09 -3.91
CA ASP A 321 -20.14 6.54 -3.75
C ASP A 321 -18.76 7.13 -3.40
N MET A 322 -18.01 6.48 -2.50
CA MET A 322 -16.63 6.86 -2.19
C MET A 322 -15.74 6.89 -3.45
N ILE A 323 -15.83 5.86 -4.30
CA ILE A 323 -15.06 5.79 -5.55
C ILE A 323 -15.48 6.91 -6.53
N LYS A 324 -16.78 7.21 -6.63
CA LYS A 324 -17.26 8.32 -7.49
C LYS A 324 -16.80 9.69 -6.99
N GLN A 325 -16.84 9.91 -5.68
CA GLN A 325 -16.33 11.14 -5.07
C GLN A 325 -14.82 11.28 -5.33
N ALA A 326 -14.06 10.20 -5.20
CA ALA A 326 -12.64 10.18 -5.49
C ALA A 326 -12.34 10.53 -6.96
N VAL A 327 -13.09 9.96 -7.91
CA VAL A 327 -12.95 10.30 -9.34
C VAL A 327 -13.16 11.79 -9.58
N GLU A 328 -14.16 12.41 -8.95
CA GLU A 328 -14.41 13.84 -9.09
C GLU A 328 -13.30 14.69 -8.46
N LEU A 329 -12.84 14.35 -7.26
CA LEU A 329 -11.69 15.00 -6.61
C LEU A 329 -10.45 14.96 -7.50
N GLU A 330 -10.15 13.77 -8.04
CA GLU A 330 -8.96 13.56 -8.85
C GLU A 330 -9.06 14.23 -10.22
N TYR A 331 -10.26 14.30 -10.79
CA TYR A 331 -10.49 15.05 -12.03
C TYR A 331 -10.29 16.56 -11.80
N ARG A 332 -10.77 17.11 -10.67
CA ARG A 332 -10.50 18.51 -10.30
C ARG A 332 -9.00 18.77 -10.14
N TYR A 333 -8.26 17.84 -9.53
CA TYR A 333 -6.80 17.89 -9.44
C TYR A 333 -6.13 17.87 -10.82
N ALA A 334 -6.58 17.00 -11.74
CA ALA A 334 -6.05 16.95 -13.10
C ALA A 334 -6.30 18.26 -13.87
N VAL A 335 -7.47 18.89 -13.69
CA VAL A 335 -7.80 20.19 -14.30
C VAL A 335 -6.92 21.31 -13.73
N ASP A 336 -6.78 21.39 -12.39
CA ASP A 336 -5.93 22.39 -11.72
C ASP A 336 -4.46 22.27 -12.12
N THR A 337 -3.98 21.03 -12.26
CA THR A 337 -2.58 20.74 -12.62
C THR A 337 -2.29 21.01 -14.11
N MET A 338 -3.31 20.99 -14.98
CA MET A 338 -3.16 21.13 -16.44
C MET A 338 -4.23 22.05 -17.06
N PRO A 339 -4.27 23.35 -16.72
CA PRO A 339 -5.31 24.26 -17.18
C PRO A 339 -5.34 24.44 -18.71
N ARG A 340 -4.18 24.33 -19.38
CA ARG A 340 -4.04 24.42 -20.84
C ARG A 340 -3.66 23.10 -21.52
N GLY A 341 -3.38 22.06 -20.73
CA GLY A 341 -2.73 20.83 -21.20
C GLY A 341 -1.29 21.05 -21.68
N VAL A 342 -0.58 19.95 -21.92
CA VAL A 342 0.75 19.92 -22.53
C VAL A 342 0.81 18.82 -23.60
N LEU A 343 1.92 18.71 -24.33
CA LEU A 343 2.05 17.69 -25.39
C LEU A 343 1.77 16.29 -24.84
N GLY A 344 0.69 15.67 -25.32
CA GLY A 344 0.28 14.31 -24.95
C GLY A 344 -0.54 14.20 -23.66
N LEU A 345 -0.83 15.29 -22.96
CA LEU A 345 -1.65 15.31 -21.74
C LEU A 345 -2.65 16.46 -21.73
N ASN A 346 -3.91 16.15 -21.42
CA ASN A 346 -4.92 17.16 -21.12
C ASN A 346 -5.98 16.60 -20.16
N ALA A 347 -6.73 17.49 -19.52
CA ALA A 347 -7.74 17.10 -18.53
C ALA A 347 -8.80 16.13 -19.09
N ALA A 348 -9.25 16.28 -20.34
CA ALA A 348 -10.26 15.40 -20.92
C ALA A 348 -9.79 13.94 -21.00
N MET A 349 -8.52 13.72 -21.38
CA MET A 349 -7.91 12.38 -21.34
C MET A 349 -7.90 11.81 -19.92
N PHE A 350 -7.63 12.63 -18.91
CA PHE A 350 -7.66 12.18 -17.51
C PHE A 350 -9.07 11.81 -17.03
N LYS A 351 -10.12 12.42 -17.58
CA LYS A 351 -11.50 11.99 -17.29
C LYS A 351 -11.75 10.55 -17.72
N ASP A 352 -11.39 10.22 -18.96
CA ASP A 352 -11.56 8.86 -19.51
C ASP A 352 -10.68 7.85 -18.76
N TYR A 353 -9.44 8.23 -18.47
CA TYR A 353 -8.52 7.40 -17.69
C TYR A 353 -9.01 7.13 -16.27
N LEU A 354 -9.54 8.16 -15.58
CA LEU A 354 -10.09 8.03 -14.23
C LEU A 354 -11.29 7.08 -14.20
N HIS A 355 -12.21 7.22 -15.16
CA HIS A 355 -13.32 6.30 -15.33
C HIS A 355 -12.83 4.86 -15.58
N TYR A 356 -11.81 4.69 -16.42
CA TYR A 356 -11.22 3.39 -16.73
C TYR A 356 -10.62 2.73 -15.48
N ILE A 357 -9.76 3.42 -14.74
CA ILE A 357 -9.14 2.84 -13.53
C ILE A 357 -10.18 2.61 -12.43
N ALA A 358 -11.16 3.50 -12.25
CA ALA A 358 -12.22 3.34 -11.26
C ALA A 358 -13.08 2.10 -11.51
N ASN A 359 -13.44 1.82 -12.77
CA ASN A 359 -14.13 0.57 -13.11
C ASN A 359 -13.31 -0.66 -12.73
N ARG A 360 -12.00 -0.65 -13.02
CA ARG A 360 -11.10 -1.75 -12.67
C ARG A 360 -11.05 -1.96 -11.16
N ARG A 361 -10.92 -0.87 -10.38
CA ARG A 361 -10.98 -0.92 -8.92
C ARG A 361 -12.28 -1.52 -8.41
N CYS A 362 -13.43 -1.07 -8.94
CA CYS A 362 -14.73 -1.65 -8.62
C CYS A 362 -14.76 -3.16 -8.86
N VAL A 363 -14.37 -3.62 -10.05
CA VAL A 363 -14.37 -5.04 -10.42
C VAL A 363 -13.46 -5.86 -9.50
N GLN A 364 -12.27 -5.35 -9.17
CA GLN A 364 -11.30 -6.03 -8.31
C GLN A 364 -11.83 -6.31 -6.88
N ILE A 365 -12.74 -5.49 -6.37
CA ILE A 365 -13.43 -5.71 -5.08
C ILE A 365 -14.87 -6.21 -5.24
N GLY A 366 -15.24 -6.70 -6.43
CA GLY A 366 -16.54 -7.34 -6.69
C GLY A 366 -17.73 -6.37 -6.74
N LEU A 367 -17.49 -5.11 -7.11
CA LEU A 367 -18.52 -4.13 -7.46
C LEU A 367 -18.71 -4.08 -8.98
N PRO A 368 -19.91 -3.74 -9.49
CA PRO A 368 -20.12 -3.52 -10.91
C PRO A 368 -19.37 -2.28 -11.39
N GLU A 369 -19.05 -2.24 -12.69
CA GLU A 369 -18.54 -1.03 -13.34
C GLU A 369 -19.49 0.14 -13.14
N GLN A 370 -18.93 1.33 -12.93
CA GLN A 370 -19.68 2.56 -12.64
C GLN A 370 -19.70 3.52 -13.83
N PHE A 371 -18.78 3.35 -14.78
CA PHE A 371 -18.59 4.24 -15.93
C PHE A 371 -18.59 3.44 -17.24
N PRO A 372 -19.76 3.06 -17.78
CA PRO A 372 -19.85 2.25 -18.99
C PRO A 372 -19.16 2.93 -20.19
N GLY A 373 -18.40 2.16 -20.97
CA GLY A 373 -17.70 2.65 -22.16
C GLY A 373 -16.42 3.44 -21.88
N ALA A 374 -15.94 3.46 -20.63
CA ALA A 374 -14.64 4.02 -20.30
C ALA A 374 -13.52 3.28 -21.04
N THR A 375 -12.56 4.03 -21.60
CA THR A 375 -11.41 3.47 -22.31
C THR A 375 -10.12 3.98 -21.69
N ASN A 376 -9.00 3.28 -21.91
CA ASN A 376 -7.69 3.72 -21.45
C ASN A 376 -7.02 4.60 -22.53
N PRO A 377 -6.93 5.93 -22.35
CA PRO A 377 -6.22 6.80 -23.29
C PRO A 377 -4.69 6.73 -23.16
N PHE A 378 -4.19 6.03 -22.14
CA PHE A 378 -2.76 5.83 -21.87
C PHE A 378 -2.41 4.33 -21.87
N PRO A 379 -2.50 3.62 -23.01
CA PRO A 379 -2.25 2.16 -23.06
C PRO A 379 -0.84 1.78 -22.58
N TRP A 380 0.14 2.67 -22.80
CA TRP A 380 1.51 2.51 -22.32
C TRP A 380 1.64 2.43 -20.80
N MET A 381 0.66 2.92 -20.02
CA MET A 381 0.66 2.71 -18.56
C MET A 381 0.45 1.24 -18.23
N SER A 382 -0.43 0.53 -18.97
CA SER A 382 -0.64 -0.91 -18.76
C SER A 382 0.60 -1.69 -19.17
N GLU A 383 1.21 -1.34 -20.30
CA GLU A 383 2.49 -1.93 -20.73
C GLU A 383 3.60 -1.75 -19.69
N MET A 384 3.74 -0.58 -19.05
CA MET A 384 4.74 -0.34 -18.01
C MET A 384 4.51 -1.17 -16.74
N VAL A 385 3.25 -1.44 -16.39
CA VAL A 385 2.88 -2.31 -15.27
C VAL A 385 3.18 -3.77 -15.62
N ASP A 386 2.90 -4.20 -16.86
CA ASP A 386 3.05 -5.59 -17.30
C ASP A 386 4.50 -5.99 -17.63
N LEU A 387 5.28 -5.11 -18.29
CA LEU A 387 6.67 -5.35 -18.71
C LEU A 387 7.62 -5.69 -17.56
N LYS A 388 7.26 -5.32 -16.33
CA LYS A 388 8.11 -5.54 -15.14
C LYS A 388 7.98 -6.93 -14.53
N LYS A 389 7.02 -7.76 -14.96
CA LYS A 389 7.01 -9.18 -14.58
C LYS A 389 8.18 -9.97 -15.18
N GLU A 390 8.82 -9.47 -16.24
CA GLU A 390 9.87 -10.21 -16.96
C GLU A 390 11.32 -9.78 -16.61
N LYS A 391 11.55 -8.58 -16.07
CA LYS A 391 12.92 -8.12 -15.78
C LYS A 391 13.39 -8.51 -14.39
N ASN A 392 14.09 -9.65 -14.30
CA ASN A 392 14.97 -9.93 -13.16
C ASN A 392 16.19 -8.99 -13.21
N PHE A 393 16.44 -8.33 -12.08
CA PHE A 393 17.44 -7.28 -11.82
C PHE A 393 18.90 -7.58 -12.27
N PHE A 394 19.23 -8.82 -12.65
CA PHE A 394 20.56 -9.21 -13.10
C PHE A 394 20.89 -8.78 -14.55
N GLU A 395 19.93 -8.34 -15.34
CA GLU A 395 20.16 -8.07 -16.77
C GLU A 395 20.64 -6.65 -17.09
N THR A 396 20.62 -5.71 -16.15
CA THR A 396 20.98 -4.30 -16.41
C THR A 396 22.40 -3.90 -15.99
N ARG A 397 23.22 -4.80 -15.44
CA ARG A 397 24.65 -4.52 -15.24
C ARG A 397 25.43 -4.89 -16.50
N VAL A 398 25.57 -3.93 -17.40
CA VAL A 398 26.53 -4.02 -18.51
C VAL A 398 27.94 -3.80 -17.95
N THR A 399 28.82 -4.77 -18.20
CA THR A 399 30.28 -4.72 -17.99
C THR A 399 30.97 -3.62 -18.77
#